data_AF-A0A9D1RC16-F1
#
_entry.id   AF-A0A9D1RC16-F1
#
_cell.length_a   1.000
_cell.length_b   1.000
_cell.length_c   1.000
_cell.angle_alpha   90.00
_cell.angle_beta   90.00
_cell.angle_gamma   90.00
#
_symmetry.space_group_name_H-M   'P 1'
#
loop_
_entity.id
_entity.type
_entity.pdbx_description
1 polymer ?
#
loop_
_entity_poly.entity_id
_entity_poly.type
_entity_poly.pdbx_seq_one_letter_code
_entity_poly.pdbx_strand_id
1 'polypeptide(L)' 'MKTLYIECHMGAAGDMLMAALYELLEDQEGFLEKMNSLGLPGVRLEAAQGKTCGIAGTHMRVTVHGEEETE' A
#
# COMPACT_ATOMS: atom_id res chain seq x y z
N MET A 1 6.00 23.16 -6.39
CA MET A 1 5.54 22.10 -7.32
C MET A 1 5.42 20.81 -6.53
N LYS A 2 4.31 20.07 -6.68
CA LYS A 2 4.13 18.72 -6.12
C LYS A 2 4.01 17.74 -7.29
N THR A 3 5.13 17.47 -7.96
CA THR A 3 5.17 16.59 -9.15
C THR A 3 5.90 15.30 -8.78
N LEU A 4 5.22 14.17 -8.95
CA LEU A 4 5.81 12.84 -8.82
C LEU A 4 6.21 12.34 -10.20
N TYR A 5 7.43 11.82 -10.33
CA TYR A 5 7.92 11.16 -11.54
C TYR A 5 8.08 9.67 -11.25
N ILE A 6 7.54 8.83 -12.13
CA ILE A 6 7.65 7.37 -12.04
C ILE A 6 8.39 6.89 -13.28
N GLU A 7 9.49 6.19 -13.07
CA GLU A 7 10.23 5.46 -14.10
C GLU A 7 9.59 4.06 -14.21
N CYS A 8 9.03 3.73 -15.38
CA CYS A 8 8.21 2.52 -15.55
C CYS A 8 8.94 1.39 -16.30
N HIS A 9 10.23 1.51 -16.61
CA HIS A 9 10.95 0.54 -17.43
C HIS A 9 11.05 -0.85 -16.78
N MET A 10 11.23 -0.91 -15.45
CA MET A 10 11.33 -2.19 -14.71
C MET A 10 10.03 -2.61 -14.00
N GLY A 11 8.93 -1.87 -14.22
CA GLY A 11 7.69 -2.06 -13.47
C GLY A 11 7.79 -1.57 -12.01
N ALA A 12 6.69 -1.69 -11.28
CA ALA A 12 6.62 -1.36 -9.85
C ALA A 12 5.73 -2.38 -9.15
N ALA A 13 6.18 -2.84 -7.97
CA ALA A 13 5.36 -3.66 -7.09
C ALA A 13 4.17 -2.82 -6.58
N GLY A 14 2.95 -3.34 -6.74
CA GLY A 14 1.72 -2.58 -6.50
C GLY A 14 1.55 -2.16 -5.05
N ASP A 15 1.85 -3.06 -4.12
CA ASP A 15 1.86 -2.89 -2.68
C ASP A 15 2.91 -1.85 -2.21
N MET A 16 4.14 -1.94 -2.71
CA MET A 16 5.22 -1.00 -2.37
C MET A 16 4.93 0.39 -2.92
N LEU A 17 4.45 0.49 -4.16
CA LEU A 17 4.06 1.77 -4.75
C LEU A 17 2.89 2.39 -3.98
N MET A 18 1.89 1.58 -3.62
CA MET A 18 0.76 2.05 -2.83
C MET A 18 1.19 2.54 -1.45
N ALA A 19 2.10 1.84 -0.78
CA ALA A 19 2.65 2.27 0.51
C ALA A 19 3.39 3.61 0.40
N ALA A 20 4.25 3.78 -0.61
CA ALA A 20 4.98 5.02 -0.82
C ALA A 20 4.05 6.21 -1.09
N LEU A 21 2.98 6.00 -1.88
CA LEU A 21 1.99 7.04 -2.16
C LEU A 21 1.11 7.33 -0.94
N TYR A 22 0.76 6.31 -0.16
CA TYR A 22 -0.01 6.42 1.07
C TYR A 22 0.69 7.29 2.12
N GLU A 23 2.01 7.16 2.27
CA GLU A 23 2.80 7.99 3.19
C GLU A 23 2.79 9.49 2.83
N LEU A 24 2.46 9.85 1.59
CA LEU A 24 2.34 11.24 1.15
C LEU A 24 0.96 11.87 1.41
N LEU A 25 -0.03 11.07 1.82
CA LEU A 25 -1.39 11.55 2.05
C LEU A 25 -1.50 12.26 3.40
N GLU A 26 -2.25 13.36 3.42
CA GLU A 26 -2.63 14.05 4.67
C GLU A 26 -3.69 13.26 5.45
N ASP A 27 -4.59 12.59 4.72
CA ASP A 27 -5.66 11.74 5.27
C ASP A 27 -5.43 10.27 4.90
N GLN A 28 -4.64 9.61 5.73
CA GLN A 28 -4.30 8.20 5.60
C GLN A 28 -5.46 7.28 6.00
N GLU A 29 -6.17 7.60 7.08
CA GLU A 29 -7.28 6.79 7.58
C GLU A 29 -8.44 6.77 6.58
N GLY A 30 -8.83 7.94 6.05
CA GLY A 30 -9.86 8.04 5.02
C GLY A 30 -9.51 7.30 3.73
N PHE A 31 -8.23 7.19 3.38
CA PHE A 31 -7.80 6.33 2.26
C PHE A 31 -8.08 4.86 2.55
N LEU A 32 -7.67 4.34 3.71
CA LEU A 32 -7.89 2.94 4.08
C LEU A 32 -9.38 2.62 4.19
N GLU A 33 -10.19 3.49 4.78
CA GLU A 33 -11.65 3.34 4.84
C GLU A 33 -12.25 3.25 3.44
N LYS A 34 -11.87 4.18 2.55
CA LYS A 34 -12.36 4.20 1.19
C LYS A 34 -12.00 2.93 0.42
N MET A 35 -10.76 2.47 0.54
CA MET A 35 -10.30 1.24 -0.12
C MET A 35 -11.03 0.00 0.41
N ASN A 36 -11.19 -0.11 1.72
CA ASN A 36 -11.92 -1.23 2.33
C ASN A 36 -13.44 -1.16 2.05
N SER A 37 -13.99 0.02 1.73
CA SER A 37 -15.40 0.21 1.37
C SER A 37 -15.76 -0.20 -0.07
N LEU A 38 -14.78 -0.60 -0.90
CA LEU A 38 -15.02 -0.99 -2.29
C LEU A 38 -15.89 -2.25 -2.44
N GLY A 39 -16.18 -2.97 -1.36
CA GLY A 39 -17.11 -4.10 -1.36
C GLY A 39 -16.54 -5.36 -2.02
N LEU A 40 -15.22 -5.45 -2.13
CA LEU A 40 -14.54 -6.63 -2.66
C LEU A 40 -14.63 -7.77 -1.62
N PRO A 41 -15.31 -8.90 -1.93
CA PRO A 41 -15.55 -9.95 -0.95
C PRO A 41 -14.25 -10.53 -0.40
N GLY A 42 -14.10 -10.52 0.93
CA GLY A 42 -12.94 -11.07 1.61
C GLY A 42 -11.65 -10.26 1.44
N VAL A 43 -11.65 -9.14 0.73
CA VAL A 43 -10.45 -8.32 0.55
C VAL A 43 -10.32 -7.33 1.71
N ARG A 44 -9.12 -7.22 2.27
CA ARG A 44 -8.80 -6.25 3.31
C ARG A 44 -7.44 -5.61 3.06
N LEU A 45 -7.41 -4.28 3.15
CA LEU A 45 -6.23 -3.45 2.99
C LEU A 45 -5.81 -2.85 4.33
N GLU A 46 -4.54 -2.99 4.68
CA GLU A 46 -3.96 -2.43 5.91
C GLU A 46 -2.56 -1.86 5.67
N ALA A 47 -2.28 -0.69 6.23
CA ALA A 47 -0.92 -0.15 6.29
C ALA A 47 -0.18 -0.77 7.50
N ALA A 48 0.82 -1.60 7.23
CA ALA A 48 1.65 -2.24 8.24
C ALA A 48 3.03 -1.55 8.32
N GLN A 49 3.53 -1.32 9.54
CA GLN A 49 4.90 -0.85 9.71
C GLN A 49 5.89 -2.01 9.51
N GLY A 50 6.87 -1.82 8.64
CA GLY A 50 7.89 -2.80 8.30
C GLY A 50 9.30 -2.29 8.59
N LYS A 51 10.24 -3.23 8.79
CA LYS A 51 11.67 -2.91 8.90
C LYS A 51 12.51 -3.98 8.22
N THR A 52 13.26 -3.59 7.20
CA THR A 52 14.15 -4.48 6.45
C THR A 52 15.56 -3.93 6.48
N CYS A 53 16.53 -4.74 6.90
CA CYS A 53 17.95 -4.36 6.96
C CYS A 53 18.23 -3.03 7.70
N GLY A 54 17.40 -2.66 8.68
CA GLY A 54 17.55 -1.41 9.43
C GLY A 54 16.71 -0.24 8.91
N ILE A 55 16.14 -0.35 7.72
CA ILE A 55 15.32 0.70 7.09
C ILE A 55 13.86 0.47 7.48
N ALA A 56 13.24 1.48 8.10
CA ALA A 56 11.81 1.48 8.42
C ALA A 56 11.01 2.03 7.25
N GLY A 57 9.80 1.51 7.05
CA GLY A 57 8.86 2.01 6.06
C GLY A 57 7.48 1.37 6.23
N THR A 58 6.52 1.84 5.45
CA THR A 58 5.19 1.22 5.40
C THR A 58 5.16 0.10 4.35
N HIS A 59 4.54 -1.01 4.72
CA HIS A 59 4.18 -2.12 3.84
C HIS A 59 2.66 -2.12 3.68
N MET A 60 2.16 -2.16 2.45
CA MET A 60 0.72 -2.19 2.22
C MET A 60 0.26 -3.64 2.16
N ARG A 61 -0.33 -4.13 3.25
CA ARG A 61 -0.81 -5.50 3.37
C ARG A 61 -2.17 -5.63 2.72
N VAL A 62 -2.26 -6.46 1.68
CA VAL A 62 -3.50 -6.83 1.01
C VAL A 62 -3.78 -8.29 1.32
N THR A 63 -4.93 -8.59 1.90
CA THR A 63 -5.36 -9.98 2.14
C THR A 63 -6.63 -10.29 1.39
N VAL A 64 -6.76 -11.53 0.91
CA VAL A 64 -7.96 -12.10 0.31
C VAL A 64 -8.38 -13.28 1.17
N HIS A 65 -9.58 -13.21 1.75
CA HIS A 65 -10.07 -14.18 2.73
C HIS A 65 -9.10 -14.41 3.92
N GLY A 66 -8.31 -13.39 4.26
CA GLY A 66 -7.33 -13.45 5.34
C GLY A 66 -5.96 -14.00 4.94
N GLU A 67 -5.77 -14.39 3.68
CA GLU A 67 -4.48 -14.83 3.14
C GLU A 67 -3.85 -13.70 2.32
N GLU A 68 -2.57 -13.45 2.57
CA GLU A 68 -1.75 -12.50 1.80
C GLU A 68 -1.14 -13.24 0.60
N GLU A 69 -0.95 -12.55 -0.53
CA GLU A 69 -0.27 -13.14 -1.67
C GLU A 69 1.17 -13.51 -1.29
N THR A 70 1.58 -14.74 -1.56
CA THR A 70 2.98 -15.16 -1.49
C THR A 70 3.67 -14.82 -2.81
N GLU A 71 4.75 -14.03 -2.75
CA GLU A 71 5.69 -13.81 -3.87
C GLU A 71 6.35 -15.13 -4.34
#